data_AF-A0A485BCC2-F1
#
_entry.id   AF-A0A485BCC2-F1
#
_cell.length_a   1.000
_cell.length_b   1.000
_cell.length_c   1.000
_cell.angle_alpha   90.00
_cell.angle_beta   90.00
_cell.angle_gamma   90.00
#
_symmetry.space_group_name_H-M   'P 1'
#
loop_
_entity.id
_entity.type
_entity.pdbx_description
1 polymer ?
#
loop_
_entity_poly.entity_id
_entity_poly.type
_entity_poly.pdbx_seq_one_letter_code
_entity_poly.pdbx_strand_id
1 'polypeptide(L)' 'MANKAKYGMRSVEEGVTAINEGFNVLGFGFMDKEELGERLVEAWKKKYSA' A
#
# COMPACT_ATOMS: atom_id res chain seq x y z
N MET A 1 0.65 -7.64 18.81
CA MET A 1 -0.27 -7.46 17.66
C MET A 1 0.53 -7.69 16.39
N ALA A 2 0.15 -8.68 15.58
CA ALA A 2 0.88 -8.99 14.34
C ALA A 2 0.51 -8.00 13.24
N ASN A 3 1.50 -7.41 12.57
CA ASN A 3 1.27 -6.55 11.41
C ASN A 3 0.72 -7.39 10.25
N LYS A 4 -0.40 -6.96 9.66
CA LYS A 4 -0.95 -7.60 8.46
C LYS A 4 -0.06 -7.28 7.26
N ALA A 5 0.36 -8.31 6.54
CA ALA A 5 1.22 -8.20 5.37
C ALA A 5 0.55 -8.76 4.12
N LYS A 6 0.72 -8.09 2.98
CA LYS A 6 0.25 -8.52 1.65
C LYS A 6 1.41 -8.44 0.68
N TYR A 7 1.63 -9.50 -0.10
CA TYR A 7 2.76 -9.63 -1.01
C TYR A 7 2.27 -9.98 -2.42
N GLY A 8 3.12 -9.74 -3.42
CA GLY A 8 2.86 -10.13 -4.81
C GLY A 8 1.96 -9.17 -5.59
N MET A 9 1.76 -7.96 -5.09
CA MET A 9 0.96 -6.94 -5.77
C MET A 9 1.64 -6.50 -7.07
N ARG A 10 0.83 -6.30 -8.12
CA ARG A 10 1.29 -5.97 -9.48
C ARG A 10 0.77 -4.63 -9.99
N SER A 11 -0.03 -3.93 -9.18
CA SER A 11 -0.61 -2.62 -9.50
C SER A 11 -0.65 -1.69 -8.29
N VAL A 12 -0.73 -0.37 -8.54
CA VAL A 12 -0.86 0.65 -7.50
C VAL A 12 -2.19 0.50 -6.75
N GLU A 13 -3.26 0.17 -7.47
CA GLU A 13 -4.61 0.06 -6.94
C GLU A 13 -4.73 -1.06 -5.91
N GLU A 14 -4.07 -2.20 -6.14
CA GLU A 14 -3.98 -3.28 -5.15
C GLU A 14 -3.31 -2.81 -3.85
N GLY A 15 -2.27 -2.00 -3.98
CA GLY A 15 -1.56 -1.38 -2.86
C GLY A 15 -2.43 -0.42 -2.05
N VAL A 16 -3.13 0.49 -2.74
CA VAL A 16 -4.08 1.42 -2.11
C VAL A 16 -5.21 0.66 -1.40
N THR A 17 -5.74 -0.39 -2.04
CA THR A 17 -6.77 -1.24 -1.44
C THR A 17 -6.25 -1.92 -0.18
N ALA A 18 -5.03 -2.47 -0.21
CA ALA A 18 -4.41 -3.10 0.95
C ALA A 18 -4.24 -2.13 2.13
N ILE A 19 -3.84 -0.88 1.87
CA ILE A 19 -3.79 0.17 2.91
C ILE A 19 -5.19 0.36 3.51
N ASN A 20 -6.22 0.53 2.67
CA ASN A 20 -7.60 0.70 3.10
C ASN A 20 -8.14 -0.50 3.89
N GLU A 21 -7.72 -1.73 3.57
CA GLU A 21 -8.02 -2.96 4.31
C GLU A 21 -7.27 -3.11 5.64
N GLY A 22 -6.24 -2.27 5.88
CA GLY A 22 -5.48 -2.24 7.12
C GLY A 22 -4.24 -3.12 7.11
N PHE A 23 -3.69 -3.38 5.93
CA PHE A 23 -2.35 -3.95 5.80
C PHE A 23 -1.31 -2.89 6.10
N ASN A 24 -0.30 -3.28 6.88
CA ASN A 24 0.81 -2.41 7.30
C ASN A 24 2.07 -2.68 6.47
N VAL A 25 2.20 -3.89 5.90
CA VAL A 25 3.35 -4.30 5.10
C VAL A 25 2.87 -4.67 3.71
N LEU A 26 3.45 -4.01 2.70
CA LEU A 26 3.09 -4.16 1.29
C LEU A 26 4.32 -4.61 0.49
N GLY A 27 4.21 -5.76 -0.17
CA GLY A 27 5.24 -6.29 -1.06
C GLY A 27 4.81 -6.19 -2.52
N PHE A 28 5.54 -5.39 -3.29
CA PHE A 28 5.42 -5.31 -4.75
C PHE A 28 6.54 -6.11 -5.39
N GLY A 29 6.26 -6.78 -6.50
CA GLY A 29 7.26 -7.58 -7.21
C GLY A 29 8.28 -6.71 -7.96
N PHE A 30 7.86 -6.14 -9.10
CA PHE A 30 8.71 -5.33 -9.99
C PHE A 30 7.96 -4.05 -10.37
N MET A 31 7.69 -3.19 -9.39
CA MET A 31 6.90 -1.99 -9.59
C MET A 31 7.67 -0.74 -9.14
N ASP A 32 8.73 -0.44 -9.87
CA ASP A 32 9.53 0.77 -9.66
C ASP A 32 8.98 1.92 -10.51
N LYS A 33 8.01 2.64 -9.94
CA LYS A 33 7.36 3.81 -10.56
C LYS A 33 7.15 4.86 -9.48
N GLU A 34 7.44 6.12 -9.81
CA GLU A 34 7.20 7.25 -8.92
C GLU A 34 5.73 7.34 -8.45
N GLU A 35 4.79 7.10 -9.36
CA GLU A 35 3.34 7.06 -9.10
C GLU A 35 2.97 6.07 -7.97
N LEU A 36 3.68 4.93 -7.87
CA LEU A 36 3.40 3.96 -6.81
C LEU A 36 3.65 4.59 -5.43
N GLY A 37 4.78 5.26 -5.26
CA GLY A 37 5.15 5.90 -3.99
C GLY A 37 4.14 6.98 -3.60
N GLU A 38 3.80 7.87 -4.53
CA GLU A 38 2.86 8.97 -4.30
C GLU A 38 1.48 8.45 -3.84
N ARG A 39 0.91 7.52 -4.61
CA ARG A 39 -0.45 6.99 -4.35
C ARG A 39 -0.54 6.20 -3.05
N LEU A 40 0.51 5.46 -2.67
CA LEU A 40 0.55 4.76 -1.38
C LEU A 40 0.63 5.74 -0.21
N VAL A 41 1.46 6.78 -0.31
CA VAL A 41 1.58 7.81 0.72
C VAL A 41 0.28 8.57 0.89
N GLU A 42 -0.38 8.95 -0.20
CA GLU A 42 -1.70 9.60 -0.14
C GLU A 42 -2.76 8.73 0.53
N ALA A 43 -2.84 7.45 0.15
CA ALA A 43 -3.79 6.51 0.75
C ALA A 43 -3.51 6.30 2.25
N TRP A 44 -2.24 6.20 2.63
CA TRP A 44 -1.84 6.03 4.03
C TRP A 44 -2.19 7.27 4.87
N LYS A 45 -1.88 8.47 4.37
CA LYS A 45 -2.25 9.73 5.03
C LYS A 45 -3.77 9.83 5.22
N LYS A 46 -4.55 9.53 4.17
CA LYS A 46 -6.02 9.55 4.25
C LYS A 46 -6.57 8.61 5.32
N LYS A 47 -5.94 7.45 5.51
CA LYS A 47 -6.39 6.45 6.48
C LYS A 47 -5.96 6.75 7.92
N TYR A 48 -4.74 7.24 8.13
CA TYR A 48 -4.12 7.32 9.47
C TYR A 48 -3.87 8.75 9.96
N SER A 49 -4.07 9.78 9.15
CA SER A 49 -3.95 11.19 9.57
C SER A 49 -5.28 11.81 10.00
N ALA A 50 -6.18 11.01 10.58
CA ALA A 50 -7.37 11.47 11.31
C ALA A 50 -7.15 11.30 12.82
#